data_AF-A0A7Y5KXA8-F1
#
_entry.id   AF-A0A7Y5KXA8-F1
#
_cell.length_a   1.000
_cell.length_b   1.000
_cell.length_c   1.000
_cell.angle_alpha   90.00
_cell.angle_beta   90.00
_cell.angle_gamma   90.00
#
_symmetry.space_group_name_H-M   'P 1'
#
loop_
_entity.id
_entity.type
_entity.pdbx_description
1 polymer ?
#
loop_
_entity_poly.entity_id
_entity_poly.type
_entity_poly.pdbx_seq_one_letter_code
_entity_poly.pdbx_strand_id
1 'polypeptide(L)'
;MSLLSSGRASFLLIFCALTPLAAIGCGDDTEPPPGDDPGSLVRVTTTSQVGVLLDEFPEASRDRIATELLSKSSEWWTERARWQLRLTSPRLVYRKYYFDESEWDSKNALPLPPEEVWKISLDESGPKRITVDGHDVVAVGYQFEGVLVSDLDSPGVSEPALATEGGTWDEAFTFPVDPTLLLQRTGYACMTEDQFPAESVDAEDAYRFFDDTCEREDPDEQLCHYTEPLPEEGCIESMQGHVGTVAASLHYERLEWDSATADAWRSGEVTTPDSPDLKVLTTGEGLNDNRVKYRYIPPGHCALIDGCVAGPGWRRLLVFDSHDHNVGGQPLHIGEVDYFNEGLGGELIDHNVYEYSDCHAHYHFAYYGSFYYGEAEEQSVQKMGFCLESTDRLSNNEFAPLHTSYECEYQGVDPGWGDLYGASLTCNWVDITELDTSAGPVTQDLTFQSNPDGFLCEGTLQTDGAGTQLWEETDFVSSSGDPVSRPACEETPGAEENDIGKVSVTVPDRGGFVSQACATEHDLGPLRNCGFEMQATMPTCTPGETVTLTCSGASDDAPQVLRVCETSRVLGTGVDCTFEDSLSNVVVEGTDAVVTFTCPKERDAMEPGGQYAIYSAAVWQPDGAADIVCTPQN
;
A
#
# COMPACT_ATOMS: atom_id res chain seq x y z
N MET A 1 40.59 3.74 14.28
CA MET A 1 42.07 3.80 14.43
C MET A 1 42.58 4.89 13.52
N SER A 2 42.94 6.08 14.05
CA SER A 2 43.56 7.25 13.39
C SER A 2 42.75 7.94 12.26
N LEU A 3 42.71 9.25 12.08
CA LEU A 3 43.33 10.39 12.76
C LEU A 3 42.62 11.69 12.27
N LEU A 4 42.41 12.61 13.20
CA LEU A 4 42.01 14.00 13.02
C LEU A 4 42.91 14.78 12.05
N SER A 5 42.32 15.74 11.32
CA SER A 5 43.04 16.91 10.78
C SER A 5 42.11 18.12 10.60
N SER A 6 42.19 19.01 11.58
CA SER A 6 41.63 20.36 11.62
C SER A 6 42.28 21.32 10.59
N GLY A 7 41.48 22.22 10.01
CA GLY A 7 41.98 23.38 9.27
C GLY A 7 41.05 24.60 9.41
N ARG A 8 41.40 25.53 10.30
CA ARG A 8 40.76 26.85 10.48
C ARG A 8 41.28 27.88 9.45
N ALA A 9 40.41 28.73 8.92
CA ALA A 9 40.74 30.08 8.42
C ALA A 9 39.51 30.99 8.62
N SER A 10 39.45 31.76 9.71
CA SER A 10 39.79 33.20 9.82
C SER A 10 38.83 34.17 9.10
N PHE A 11 38.01 34.80 9.94
CA PHE A 11 37.16 35.97 9.74
C PHE A 11 37.83 37.15 9.01
N LEU A 12 37.07 37.81 8.12
CA LEU A 12 37.31 39.20 7.74
C LEU A 12 36.02 40.02 7.93
N LEU A 13 35.98 40.80 9.02
CA LEU A 13 34.97 41.82 9.30
C LEU A 13 35.26 43.06 8.44
N ILE A 14 34.31 43.46 7.60
CA ILE A 14 34.28 44.79 6.98
C ILE A 14 33.09 45.57 7.54
N PHE A 15 33.39 46.53 8.39
CA PHE A 15 32.49 47.60 8.81
C PHE A 15 32.27 48.58 7.63
N CYS A 16 31.03 48.82 7.25
CA CYS A 16 30.65 50.01 6.49
C CYS A 16 29.45 50.71 7.13
N ALA A 17 29.55 52.04 7.19
CA ALA A 17 28.83 52.94 8.08
C ALA A 17 27.34 53.14 7.76
N LEU A 18 26.56 53.28 8.83
CA LEU A 18 25.22 53.86 8.87
C LEU A 18 25.27 55.38 8.63
N THR A 19 24.41 55.90 7.74
CA THR A 19 23.70 57.18 7.95
C THR A 19 22.31 57.15 7.28
N PRO A 20 21.29 57.79 7.88
CA PRO A 20 19.88 57.63 7.50
C PRO A 20 19.37 58.76 6.61
N LEU A 21 18.35 58.54 5.77
CA LEU A 21 17.37 59.59 5.42
C LEU A 21 16.07 59.02 4.82
N ALA A 22 14.98 59.28 5.56
CA ALA A 22 13.62 59.69 5.17
C ALA A 22 12.89 59.12 3.93
N ALA A 23 11.67 58.66 4.22
CA ALA A 23 10.58 58.27 3.34
C ALA A 23 10.07 59.35 2.37
N ILE A 24 9.46 58.91 1.26
CA ILE A 24 8.11 59.25 0.74
C ILE A 24 7.98 58.67 -0.68
N GLY A 25 6.88 57.94 -0.96
CA GLY A 25 6.43 57.64 -2.31
C GLY A 25 5.41 56.50 -2.39
N CYS A 26 4.14 56.84 -2.57
CA CYS A 26 3.04 55.91 -2.83
C CYS A 26 3.06 55.44 -4.30
N GLY A 27 2.67 54.18 -4.50
CA GLY A 27 2.06 53.67 -5.72
C GLY A 27 3.04 53.27 -6.82
N ASP A 28 3.33 51.98 -6.88
CA ASP A 28 3.40 51.26 -8.15
C ASP A 28 2.95 49.83 -7.88
N ASP A 29 2.13 49.30 -8.78
CA ASP A 29 1.98 47.86 -9.00
C ASP A 29 3.38 47.33 -9.36
N THR A 30 4.18 47.01 -8.35
CA THR A 30 5.45 46.35 -8.55
C THR A 30 5.13 44.88 -8.77
N GLU A 31 5.18 44.45 -10.04
CA GLU A 31 5.62 43.08 -10.33
C GLU A 31 6.76 42.75 -9.36
N PRO A 32 6.72 41.60 -8.68
CA PRO A 32 7.84 41.19 -7.84
C PRO A 32 9.12 41.25 -8.69
N PRO A 33 10.28 41.55 -8.08
CA PRO A 33 11.55 41.42 -8.79
C PRO A 33 11.58 40.03 -9.47
N PRO A 34 12.28 39.83 -10.61
CA PRO A 34 12.46 38.49 -11.15
C PRO A 34 13.09 37.67 -10.03
N GLY A 35 12.22 36.92 -9.36
CA GLY A 35 12.49 36.28 -8.09
C GLY A 35 13.17 34.97 -8.41
N ASP A 36 14.09 34.56 -7.55
CA ASP A 36 14.61 33.21 -7.59
C ASP A 36 13.42 32.23 -7.72
N ASP A 37 13.56 31.23 -8.60
CA ASP A 37 12.49 30.27 -8.87
C ASP A 37 12.03 29.64 -7.54
N PRO A 38 10.71 29.67 -7.23
CA PRO A 38 10.21 29.22 -5.94
C PRO A 38 10.33 27.69 -5.76
N GLY A 39 10.64 26.96 -6.82
CA GLY A 39 10.76 25.51 -6.81
C GLY A 39 11.29 24.96 -8.13
N SER A 40 10.94 23.71 -8.42
CA SER A 40 11.36 23.00 -9.62
C SER A 40 10.19 22.32 -10.33
N LEU A 41 10.40 22.04 -11.62
CA LEU A 41 9.47 21.28 -12.45
C LEU A 41 10.21 20.12 -13.12
N VAL A 42 9.71 18.89 -12.96
CA VAL A 42 10.20 17.71 -13.69
C VAL A 42 9.04 17.08 -14.42
N ARG A 43 9.07 17.11 -15.75
CA ARG A 43 8.08 16.36 -16.56
C ARG A 43 8.46 14.89 -16.55
N VAL A 44 7.47 14.02 -16.37
CA VAL A 44 7.59 12.59 -16.58
C VAL A 44 6.62 12.16 -17.67
N THR A 45 7.09 11.34 -18.62
CA THR A 45 6.25 10.79 -19.70
C THR A 45 6.51 9.32 -19.91
N THR A 46 5.51 8.57 -20.36
CA THR A 46 5.71 7.20 -20.84
C THR A 46 4.71 6.85 -21.94
N THR A 47 5.05 5.86 -22.75
CA THR A 47 4.12 5.19 -23.66
C THR A 47 4.14 3.71 -23.33
N SER A 48 2.96 3.11 -23.15
CA SER A 48 2.81 1.70 -22.82
C SER A 48 1.51 1.15 -23.41
N GLN A 49 1.18 -0.10 -23.08
CA GLN A 49 -0.03 -0.80 -23.48
C GLN A 49 -0.60 -1.54 -22.26
N VAL A 50 -1.92 -1.44 -22.09
CA VAL A 50 -2.65 -2.12 -21.03
C VAL A 50 -3.78 -2.94 -21.63
N GLY A 51 -4.15 -4.02 -20.97
CA GLY A 51 -5.09 -5.01 -21.48
C GLY A 51 -5.84 -5.81 -20.41
N VAL A 52 -6.60 -6.77 -20.91
CA VAL A 52 -7.28 -7.83 -20.15
C VAL A 52 -6.88 -9.16 -20.76
N LEU A 53 -6.31 -10.04 -19.94
CA LEU A 53 -5.95 -11.40 -20.31
C LEU A 53 -7.22 -12.23 -20.54
N LEU A 54 -7.34 -12.87 -21.70
CA LEU A 54 -8.48 -13.73 -22.03
C LEU A 54 -8.24 -15.20 -21.70
N ASP A 55 -7.01 -15.59 -21.40
CA ASP A 55 -6.60 -16.99 -21.24
C ASP A 55 -7.28 -17.70 -20.05
N GLU A 56 -7.63 -16.96 -19.02
CA GLU A 56 -8.34 -17.48 -17.84
C GLU A 56 -9.84 -17.69 -18.07
N PHE A 57 -10.39 -17.17 -19.16
CA PHE A 57 -11.79 -17.42 -19.53
C PHE A 57 -11.91 -18.69 -20.36
N PRO A 58 -13.01 -19.46 -20.22
CA PRO A 58 -13.30 -20.60 -21.08
C PRO A 58 -13.27 -20.25 -22.56
N GLU A 59 -12.66 -21.11 -23.38
CA GLU A 59 -12.45 -20.88 -24.81
C GLU A 59 -13.77 -20.52 -25.54
N ALA A 60 -14.87 -21.17 -25.17
CA ALA A 60 -16.19 -20.93 -25.73
C ALA A 60 -16.73 -19.51 -25.46
N SER A 61 -16.32 -18.87 -24.36
CA SER A 61 -16.79 -17.53 -23.96
C SER A 61 -15.89 -16.40 -24.46
N ARG A 62 -14.63 -16.67 -24.82
CA ARG A 62 -13.61 -15.64 -25.12
C ARG A 62 -14.02 -14.66 -26.21
N ASP A 63 -14.60 -15.13 -27.31
CA ASP A 63 -15.00 -14.25 -28.43
C ASP A 63 -16.07 -13.22 -28.02
N ARG A 64 -17.03 -13.66 -27.19
CA ARG A 64 -18.08 -12.80 -26.66
C ARG A 64 -17.50 -11.79 -25.67
N ILE A 65 -16.73 -12.27 -24.69
CA ILE A 65 -16.11 -11.42 -23.67
C ILE A 65 -15.18 -10.39 -24.32
N ALA A 66 -14.37 -10.80 -25.31
CA ALA A 66 -13.54 -9.88 -26.07
C ALA A 66 -14.38 -8.80 -26.78
N THR A 67 -15.54 -9.16 -27.36
CA THR A 67 -16.45 -8.19 -27.99
C THR A 67 -16.99 -7.18 -26.98
N GLU A 68 -17.31 -7.62 -25.76
CA GLU A 68 -17.77 -6.75 -24.68
C GLU A 68 -16.65 -5.83 -24.19
N LEU A 69 -15.43 -6.35 -23.99
CA LEU A 69 -14.25 -5.57 -23.63
C LEU A 69 -13.89 -4.50 -24.67
N LEU A 70 -13.99 -4.84 -25.97
CA LEU A 70 -13.79 -3.88 -27.07
C LEU A 70 -14.81 -2.73 -27.06
N SER A 71 -15.94 -2.91 -26.37
CA SER A 71 -17.00 -1.89 -26.24
C SER A 71 -16.88 -1.03 -24.97
N LYS A 72 -15.94 -1.34 -24.08
CA LYS A 72 -15.69 -0.55 -22.86
C LYS A 72 -15.27 0.88 -23.21
N SER A 73 -15.63 1.82 -22.33
CA SER A 73 -15.38 3.25 -22.52
C SER A 73 -13.88 3.58 -22.44
N SER A 74 -13.50 4.75 -22.94
CA SER A 74 -12.14 5.26 -22.75
C SER A 74 -11.79 5.43 -21.27
N GLU A 75 -12.73 5.87 -20.44
CA GLU A 75 -12.55 6.02 -18.99
C GLU A 75 -12.18 4.70 -18.33
N TRP A 76 -12.84 3.61 -18.73
CA TRP A 76 -12.54 2.26 -18.24
C TRP A 76 -11.11 1.81 -18.57
N TRP A 77 -10.65 2.10 -19.79
CA TRP A 77 -9.29 1.77 -20.21
C TRP A 77 -8.23 2.69 -19.59
N THR A 78 -8.57 3.97 -19.38
CA THR A 78 -7.73 4.91 -18.65
C THR A 78 -7.51 4.45 -17.21
N GLU A 79 -8.53 3.92 -16.54
CA GLU A 79 -8.37 3.37 -15.19
C GLU A 79 -7.40 2.19 -15.17
N ARG A 80 -7.48 1.26 -16.13
CA ARG A 80 -6.47 0.19 -16.22
C ARG A 80 -5.06 0.72 -16.44
N ALA A 81 -4.88 1.78 -17.22
CA ALA A 81 -3.58 2.42 -17.38
C ALA A 81 -3.08 3.00 -16.05
N ARG A 82 -3.96 3.55 -15.20
CA ARG A 82 -3.59 3.95 -13.83
C ARG A 82 -3.11 2.78 -12.99
N TRP A 83 -3.85 1.66 -12.99
CA TRP A 83 -3.43 0.43 -12.32
C TRP A 83 -2.04 -0.06 -12.77
N GLN A 84 -1.72 0.03 -14.06
CA GLN A 84 -0.38 -0.33 -14.54
C GLN A 84 0.69 0.65 -14.06
N LEU A 85 0.40 1.95 -14.00
CA LEU A 85 1.35 2.96 -13.52
C LEU A 85 1.60 2.87 -12.01
N ARG A 86 0.62 2.44 -11.20
CA ARG A 86 0.78 2.18 -9.75
C ARG A 86 1.90 1.18 -9.45
N LEU A 87 2.12 0.23 -10.34
CA LEU A 87 3.21 -0.76 -10.23
C LEU A 87 4.60 -0.11 -10.19
N THR A 88 4.74 1.17 -10.56
CA THR A 88 6.02 1.88 -10.47
C THR A 88 6.33 2.35 -9.05
N SER A 89 5.32 2.45 -8.17
CA SER A 89 5.47 3.10 -6.86
C SER A 89 6.59 2.50 -6.01
N PRO A 90 6.65 1.17 -5.79
CA PRO A 90 7.64 0.58 -4.89
C PRO A 90 9.07 0.90 -5.34
N ARG A 91 9.37 0.72 -6.63
CA ARG A 91 10.69 1.09 -7.18
C ARG A 91 10.96 2.58 -7.07
N LEU A 92 10.02 3.45 -7.40
CA LEU A 92 10.31 4.88 -7.46
C LEU A 92 10.45 5.53 -6.08
N VAL A 93 9.77 5.00 -5.06
CA VAL A 93 9.92 5.43 -3.66
C VAL A 93 11.25 4.90 -3.11
N TYR A 94 11.47 3.59 -3.17
CA TYR A 94 12.63 2.92 -2.59
C TYR A 94 13.81 2.80 -3.58
N ARG A 95 13.93 3.79 -4.48
CA ARG A 95 14.73 3.75 -5.70
C ARG A 95 16.19 3.35 -5.49
N LYS A 96 16.82 3.77 -4.40
CA LYS A 96 18.24 3.47 -4.13
C LYS A 96 18.53 1.97 -4.14
N TYR A 97 17.61 1.13 -3.63
CA TYR A 97 17.79 -0.32 -3.51
C TYR A 97 17.73 -1.06 -4.86
N TYR A 98 17.29 -0.38 -5.92
CA TYR A 98 17.26 -0.91 -7.28
C TYR A 98 18.53 -0.59 -8.10
N PHE A 99 19.47 0.13 -7.49
CA PHE A 99 20.76 0.47 -8.09
C PHE A 99 21.91 -0.13 -7.27
N ASP A 100 23.09 -0.18 -7.90
CA ASP A 100 24.32 -0.63 -7.22
C ASP A 100 24.56 0.21 -5.95
N GLU A 101 25.01 -0.42 -4.85
CA GLU A 101 25.33 0.24 -3.57
C GLU A 101 26.19 1.50 -3.73
N SER A 102 27.09 1.52 -4.71
CA SER A 102 27.95 2.67 -4.97
C SER A 102 27.21 3.92 -5.49
N GLU A 103 25.94 3.77 -5.87
CA GLU A 103 25.08 4.83 -6.40
C GLU A 103 23.98 5.23 -5.42
N TRP A 104 23.83 4.57 -4.26
CA TRP A 104 22.74 4.83 -3.31
C TRP A 104 22.60 6.30 -2.92
N ASP A 105 23.72 6.99 -2.67
CA ASP A 105 23.75 8.42 -2.34
C ASP A 105 23.24 9.35 -3.47
N SER A 106 23.05 8.82 -4.67
CA SER A 106 22.71 9.57 -5.89
C SER A 106 21.43 9.10 -6.57
N LYS A 107 20.71 8.15 -5.96
CA LYS A 107 19.49 7.54 -6.50
C LYS A 107 18.39 7.56 -5.44
N ASN A 108 18.02 8.76 -4.99
CA ASN A 108 16.91 8.90 -4.06
C ASN A 108 15.57 8.76 -4.79
N ALA A 109 14.49 8.83 -4.01
CA ALA A 109 13.12 8.71 -4.52
C ALA A 109 12.86 9.65 -5.71
N LEU A 110 12.11 9.14 -6.68
CA LEU A 110 11.66 9.90 -7.86
C LEU A 110 10.25 9.44 -8.27
N PRO A 111 9.26 9.52 -7.35
CA PRO A 111 7.91 9.01 -7.58
C PRO A 111 7.21 9.76 -8.72
N LEU A 112 6.11 9.18 -9.21
CA LEU A 112 5.17 9.94 -10.04
C LEU A 112 4.48 11.02 -9.18
N PRO A 113 3.96 12.12 -9.78
CA PRO A 113 3.09 13.02 -9.02
C PRO A 113 1.84 12.27 -8.54
N PRO A 114 1.05 12.83 -7.61
CA PRO A 114 -0.21 12.25 -7.17
C PRO A 114 -1.17 11.94 -8.34
N GLU A 115 -1.95 10.86 -8.22
CA GLU A 115 -2.74 10.33 -9.33
C GLU A 115 -3.76 11.32 -9.90
N GLU A 116 -4.31 12.20 -9.07
CA GLU A 116 -5.35 13.14 -9.44
C GLU A 116 -4.91 14.15 -10.50
N VAL A 117 -3.60 14.38 -10.66
CA VAL A 117 -3.06 15.26 -11.69
C VAL A 117 -2.60 14.52 -12.95
N TRP A 118 -2.60 13.19 -12.97
CA TRP A 118 -2.15 12.40 -14.11
C TRP A 118 -2.95 12.66 -15.39
N LYS A 119 -2.24 12.84 -16.51
CA LYS A 119 -2.84 12.95 -17.84
C LYS A 119 -2.53 11.70 -18.64
N ILE A 120 -3.58 10.92 -18.91
CA ILE A 120 -3.49 9.69 -19.71
C ILE A 120 -4.33 9.86 -20.97
N SER A 121 -3.72 9.61 -22.12
CA SER A 121 -4.40 9.60 -23.42
C SER A 121 -4.26 8.23 -24.07
N LEU A 122 -5.38 7.69 -24.57
CA LEU A 122 -5.41 6.40 -25.23
C LEU A 122 -5.13 6.54 -26.73
N ASP A 123 -4.53 5.50 -27.32
CA ASP A 123 -4.34 5.40 -28.75
C ASP A 123 -5.65 5.59 -29.51
N GLU A 124 -5.66 6.48 -30.51
CA GLU A 124 -6.85 6.79 -31.34
C GLU A 124 -7.44 5.54 -32.03
N SER A 125 -6.62 4.49 -32.18
CA SER A 125 -7.03 3.24 -32.79
C SER A 125 -7.94 2.38 -31.91
N GLY A 126 -8.08 2.73 -30.63
CA GLY A 126 -8.91 2.05 -29.65
C GLY A 126 -8.39 0.67 -29.22
N PRO A 127 -9.11 -0.01 -28.31
CA PRO A 127 -8.77 -1.35 -27.89
C PRO A 127 -8.88 -2.36 -29.03
N LYS A 128 -8.01 -3.37 -29.03
CA LYS A 128 -7.95 -4.43 -30.03
C LYS A 128 -7.62 -5.76 -29.36
N ARG A 129 -8.17 -6.85 -29.90
CA ARG A 129 -7.72 -8.19 -29.55
C ARG A 129 -6.41 -8.51 -30.27
N ILE A 130 -5.38 -8.83 -29.52
CA ILE A 130 -4.01 -9.06 -29.98
C ILE A 130 -3.41 -10.25 -29.24
N THR A 131 -2.18 -10.60 -29.62
CA THR A 131 -1.38 -11.59 -28.90
C THR A 131 -0.16 -10.91 -28.30
N VAL A 132 0.09 -11.13 -27.01
CA VAL A 132 1.26 -10.64 -26.27
C VAL A 132 1.92 -11.84 -25.61
N ASP A 133 3.19 -12.11 -25.92
CA ASP A 133 3.96 -13.29 -25.45
C ASP A 133 3.27 -14.65 -25.65
N GLY A 134 2.31 -14.74 -26.57
CA GLY A 134 1.54 -15.96 -26.84
C GLY A 134 0.15 -15.99 -26.19
N HIS A 135 -0.14 -15.03 -25.31
CA HIS A 135 -1.42 -14.86 -24.63
C HIS A 135 -2.45 -14.11 -25.48
N ASP A 136 -3.72 -14.49 -25.36
CA ASP A 136 -4.84 -13.79 -26.01
C ASP A 136 -5.33 -12.63 -25.14
N VAL A 137 -5.28 -11.40 -25.66
CA VAL A 137 -5.49 -10.18 -24.84
C VAL A 137 -6.35 -9.18 -25.61
N VAL A 138 -7.27 -8.49 -24.93
CA VAL A 138 -7.83 -7.22 -25.43
C VAL A 138 -7.02 -6.08 -24.83
N ALA A 139 -6.34 -5.29 -25.66
CA ALA A 139 -5.42 -4.26 -25.18
C ALA A 139 -5.55 -2.94 -25.94
N VAL A 140 -5.11 -1.85 -25.31
CA VAL A 140 -5.04 -0.50 -25.87
C VAL A 140 -3.72 0.17 -25.48
N GLY A 141 -3.09 0.87 -26.41
CA GLY A 141 -1.92 1.70 -26.13
C GLY A 141 -2.33 2.99 -25.43
N TYR A 142 -1.44 3.53 -24.60
CA TYR A 142 -1.64 4.83 -23.95
C TYR A 142 -0.34 5.61 -23.83
N GLN A 143 -0.50 6.93 -23.70
CA GLN A 143 0.55 7.88 -23.34
C GLN A 143 0.19 8.51 -22.01
N PHE A 144 1.17 8.60 -21.12
CA PHE A 144 1.09 9.25 -19.82
C PHE A 144 1.97 10.50 -19.80
N GLU A 145 1.46 11.56 -19.17
CA GLU A 145 2.21 12.74 -18.78
C GLU A 145 1.89 13.10 -17.32
N GLY A 146 2.96 13.39 -16.57
CA GLY A 146 2.97 13.97 -15.25
C GLY A 146 3.95 15.14 -15.18
N VAL A 147 3.75 16.08 -14.25
CA VAL A 147 4.79 17.04 -13.86
C VAL A 147 4.88 17.06 -12.35
N LEU A 148 6.07 16.74 -11.85
CA LEU A 148 6.44 16.91 -10.45
C LEU A 148 6.71 18.39 -10.19
N VAL A 149 6.05 18.93 -9.16
CA VAL A 149 6.32 20.25 -8.59
C VAL A 149 6.94 20.01 -7.22
N SER A 150 8.15 20.52 -7.00
CA SER A 150 8.92 20.30 -5.76
C SER A 150 9.78 21.53 -5.44
N ASP A 151 10.54 21.49 -4.35
CA ASP A 151 11.54 22.50 -4.06
C ASP A 151 12.63 22.55 -5.15
N LEU A 152 13.46 23.60 -5.12
CA LEU A 152 14.40 23.90 -6.20
C LEU A 152 15.47 22.82 -6.38
N ASP A 153 15.98 22.29 -5.26
CA ASP A 153 17.19 21.47 -5.18
C ASP A 153 16.87 19.97 -5.31
N SER A 154 15.68 19.54 -4.85
CA SER A 154 15.24 18.14 -4.79
C SER A 154 15.52 17.31 -6.05
N PRO A 155 15.20 17.76 -7.28
CA PRO A 155 15.46 16.93 -8.46
C PRO A 155 16.93 16.56 -8.66
N GLY A 156 17.87 17.45 -8.32
CA GLY A 156 19.30 17.17 -8.42
C GLY A 156 19.81 16.23 -7.32
N VAL A 157 19.14 16.20 -6.16
CA VAL A 157 19.41 15.26 -5.07
C VAL A 157 18.85 13.88 -5.40
N SER A 158 17.62 13.82 -5.92
CA SER A 158 16.98 12.57 -6.37
C SER A 158 17.71 11.92 -7.54
N GLU A 159 18.13 12.72 -8.51
CA GLU A 159 18.83 12.27 -9.69
C GLU A 159 19.80 13.35 -10.19
N PRO A 160 21.13 13.17 -10.07
CA PRO A 160 22.11 14.17 -10.51
C PRO A 160 21.96 14.60 -11.97
N ALA A 161 21.42 13.73 -12.84
CA ALA A 161 21.12 14.09 -14.23
C ALA A 161 20.04 15.19 -14.37
N LEU A 162 19.20 15.40 -13.35
CA LEU A 162 18.14 16.41 -13.29
C LEU A 162 18.56 17.69 -12.52
N ALA A 163 19.84 17.80 -12.11
CA ALA A 163 20.35 18.96 -11.37
C ALA A 163 20.35 20.27 -12.18
N THR A 164 20.24 20.19 -13.50
CA THR A 164 20.19 21.36 -14.40
C THR A 164 19.01 21.26 -15.35
N GLU A 165 18.41 22.40 -15.69
CA GLU A 165 17.37 22.52 -16.72
C GLU A 165 17.80 21.84 -18.05
N GLY A 166 16.88 21.11 -18.66
CA GLY A 166 17.11 20.27 -19.83
C GLY A 166 17.82 18.94 -19.54
N GLY A 167 18.16 18.67 -18.27
CA GLY A 167 18.64 17.36 -17.82
C GLY A 167 17.55 16.30 -17.93
N THR A 168 17.94 15.06 -18.23
CA THR A 168 16.99 13.96 -18.47
C THR A 168 17.44 12.66 -17.82
N TRP A 169 16.48 11.83 -17.45
CA TRP A 169 16.70 10.47 -16.97
C TRP A 169 15.62 9.53 -17.49
N ASP A 170 15.98 8.27 -17.75
CA ASP A 170 15.06 7.24 -18.21
C ASP A 170 15.07 6.08 -17.20
N GLU A 171 13.88 5.74 -16.68
CA GLU A 171 13.68 4.61 -15.77
C GLU A 171 12.92 3.49 -16.51
N ALA A 172 13.56 2.33 -16.66
CA ALA A 172 12.99 1.22 -17.43
C ALA A 172 12.11 0.31 -16.57
N PHE A 173 11.01 -0.16 -17.15
CA PHE A 173 10.09 -1.12 -16.52
C PHE A 173 9.61 -2.16 -17.54
N THR A 174 9.36 -3.37 -17.05
CA THR A 174 8.61 -4.42 -17.74
C THR A 174 7.28 -4.60 -17.02
N PHE A 175 6.21 -4.03 -17.56
CA PHE A 175 4.88 -4.15 -16.96
C PHE A 175 4.17 -5.43 -17.39
N PRO A 176 3.28 -5.98 -16.56
CA PRO A 176 2.26 -6.91 -17.03
C PRO A 176 1.28 -6.17 -17.96
N VAL A 177 0.89 -6.80 -19.06
CA VAL A 177 -0.13 -6.23 -19.95
C VAL A 177 -1.48 -6.10 -19.23
N ASP A 178 -1.81 -7.05 -18.35
CA ASP A 178 -2.98 -7.00 -17.48
C ASP A 178 -2.52 -6.76 -16.03
N PRO A 179 -2.71 -5.54 -15.49
CA PRO A 179 -2.11 -5.13 -14.21
C PRO A 179 -2.91 -5.58 -12.97
N THR A 180 -4.10 -6.16 -13.16
CA THR A 180 -4.93 -6.63 -12.04
C THR A 180 -4.61 -8.09 -11.72
N LEU A 181 -4.96 -8.57 -10.53
CA LEU A 181 -4.83 -9.98 -10.14
C LEU A 181 -3.41 -10.55 -10.33
N LEU A 182 -2.37 -9.72 -10.15
CA LEU A 182 -1.00 -10.12 -10.46
C LEU A 182 -0.54 -11.23 -9.51
N LEU A 183 -0.75 -11.08 -8.20
CA LEU A 183 -0.44 -12.10 -7.20
C LEU A 183 -1.09 -13.45 -7.53
N GLN A 184 -2.36 -13.45 -7.94
CA GLN A 184 -3.08 -14.66 -8.31
C GLN A 184 -2.48 -15.36 -9.54
N ARG A 185 -1.86 -14.60 -10.46
CA ARG A 185 -1.35 -15.11 -11.74
C ARG A 185 0.13 -15.49 -11.68
N THR A 186 0.94 -14.74 -10.93
CA THR A 186 2.38 -14.96 -10.82
C THR A 186 2.79 -15.62 -9.50
N GLY A 187 1.86 -15.77 -8.56
CA GLY A 187 2.23 -15.99 -7.17
C GLY A 187 3.16 -14.87 -6.68
N TYR A 188 4.07 -15.22 -5.78
CA TYR A 188 5.05 -14.29 -5.23
C TYR A 188 6.18 -13.91 -6.19
N ALA A 189 6.24 -14.45 -7.42
CA ALA A 189 7.36 -14.22 -8.34
C ALA A 189 7.62 -12.73 -8.66
N CYS A 190 6.58 -11.90 -8.61
CA CYS A 190 6.66 -10.46 -8.85
C CYS A 190 6.51 -9.61 -7.58
N MET A 191 6.43 -10.25 -6.41
CA MET A 191 6.22 -9.58 -5.14
C MET A 191 7.55 -9.52 -4.38
N THR A 192 8.06 -8.31 -4.17
CA THR A 192 9.12 -8.07 -3.21
C THR A 192 8.56 -8.03 -1.81
N GLU A 193 9.12 -8.88 -0.96
CA GLU A 193 8.84 -9.00 0.47
C GLU A 193 10.02 -8.47 1.29
N ASP A 194 11.11 -8.06 0.64
CA ASP A 194 12.26 -7.48 1.33
C ASP A 194 11.96 -6.10 1.88
N GLN A 195 12.49 -5.82 3.07
CA GLN A 195 12.17 -4.63 3.86
C GLN A 195 10.70 -4.52 4.31
N PHE A 196 9.82 -5.47 3.95
CA PHE A 196 8.43 -5.50 4.42
C PHE A 196 8.27 -6.47 5.60
N PRO A 197 7.41 -6.16 6.57
CA PRO A 197 7.07 -7.12 7.62
C PRO A 197 6.49 -8.40 7.03
N ALA A 198 6.73 -9.54 7.67
CA ALA A 198 6.14 -10.81 7.27
C ALA A 198 4.60 -10.71 7.20
N GLU A 199 4.00 -11.44 6.25
CA GLU A 199 2.55 -11.50 6.05
C GLU A 199 1.93 -10.14 5.61
N SER A 200 2.71 -9.27 4.96
CA SER A 200 2.24 -7.99 4.40
C SER A 200 1.72 -8.08 2.97
N VAL A 201 2.13 -9.07 2.18
CA VAL A 201 1.63 -9.20 0.80
C VAL A 201 0.15 -9.55 0.81
N ASP A 202 -0.66 -8.77 0.11
CA ASP A 202 -2.08 -9.05 -0.11
C ASP A 202 -2.49 -8.82 -1.56
N ALA A 203 -3.51 -9.58 -1.96
CA ALA A 203 -3.94 -9.63 -3.35
C ALA A 203 -4.59 -8.33 -3.83
N GLU A 204 -5.21 -7.58 -2.92
CA GLU A 204 -5.96 -6.37 -3.24
C GLU A 204 -5.07 -5.13 -3.39
N ASP A 205 -3.84 -5.19 -2.88
CA ASP A 205 -2.82 -4.13 -2.96
C ASP A 205 -1.46 -4.65 -3.42
N ALA A 206 -1.45 -5.75 -4.18
CA ALA A 206 -0.25 -6.39 -4.72
C ALA A 206 0.69 -5.44 -5.50
N TYR A 207 0.17 -4.30 -6.00
CA TYR A 207 0.99 -3.29 -6.67
C TYR A 207 2.04 -2.65 -5.75
N ARG A 208 1.81 -2.65 -4.42
CA ARG A 208 2.76 -2.13 -3.40
C ARG A 208 4.01 -2.98 -3.25
N PHE A 209 3.96 -4.21 -3.76
CA PHE A 209 5.04 -5.18 -3.72
C PHE A 209 5.59 -5.46 -5.11
N PHE A 210 5.12 -4.79 -6.16
CA PHE A 210 5.55 -5.11 -7.51
C PHE A 210 7.04 -4.79 -7.72
N ASP A 211 7.79 -5.80 -8.13
CA ASP A 211 9.18 -5.66 -8.54
C ASP A 211 9.48 -6.56 -9.76
N ASP A 212 9.67 -5.93 -10.92
CA ASP A 212 10.02 -6.62 -12.17
C ASP A 212 11.49 -7.09 -12.24
N THR A 213 12.30 -6.75 -11.25
CA THR A 213 13.69 -7.24 -11.11
C THR A 213 13.84 -8.45 -10.20
N CYS A 214 12.76 -8.91 -9.55
CA CYS A 214 12.83 -10.14 -8.78
C CYS A 214 13.15 -11.34 -9.66
N GLU A 215 14.17 -12.07 -9.24
CA GLU A 215 14.67 -13.26 -9.90
C GLU A 215 14.34 -14.49 -9.06
N ARG A 216 14.50 -15.66 -9.65
CA ARG A 216 14.42 -16.90 -8.87
C ARG A 216 15.55 -16.96 -7.84
N GLU A 217 15.20 -17.18 -6.58
CA GLU A 217 16.14 -17.17 -5.45
C GLU A 217 16.48 -18.58 -4.92
N ASP A 218 17.64 -18.66 -4.26
CA ASP A 218 18.02 -19.83 -3.45
C ASP A 218 17.54 -19.58 -2.01
N PRO A 219 16.95 -20.57 -1.31
CA PRO A 219 16.57 -20.41 0.10
C PRO A 219 17.69 -19.93 1.04
N ASP A 220 18.96 -20.15 0.68
CA ASP A 220 20.10 -19.67 1.46
C ASP A 220 20.49 -18.21 1.14
N GLU A 221 19.96 -17.62 0.07
CA GLU A 221 20.27 -16.27 -0.46
C GLU A 221 18.98 -15.60 -0.98
N GLN A 222 18.12 -15.13 -0.07
CA GLN A 222 16.87 -14.42 -0.35
C GLN A 222 17.10 -12.90 -0.38
N LEU A 223 16.62 -12.23 -1.42
CA LEU A 223 16.67 -10.77 -1.60
C LEU A 223 15.29 -10.17 -1.91
N CYS A 224 14.35 -10.97 -2.39
CA CYS A 224 13.01 -10.52 -2.77
C CYS A 224 11.91 -11.39 -2.13
N HIS A 225 12.12 -12.70 -1.97
CA HIS A 225 11.04 -13.63 -1.59
C HIS A 225 11.30 -14.28 -0.23
N TYR A 226 10.31 -14.21 0.65
CA TYR A 226 10.35 -14.82 1.99
C TYR A 226 9.19 -15.80 2.23
N THR A 227 8.09 -15.70 1.47
CA THR A 227 6.96 -16.62 1.59
C THR A 227 7.23 -17.95 0.88
N GLU A 228 7.03 -19.05 1.61
CA GLU A 228 7.22 -20.42 1.10
C GLU A 228 5.92 -21.01 0.49
N PRO A 229 6.01 -21.81 -0.60
CA PRO A 229 7.22 -22.16 -1.32
C PRO A 229 7.76 -20.97 -2.14
N LEU A 230 9.08 -20.81 -2.17
CA LEU A 230 9.71 -19.78 -3.01
C LEU A 230 9.33 -19.94 -4.49
N PRO A 231 9.19 -18.84 -5.25
CA PRO A 231 8.90 -18.87 -6.67
C PRO A 231 9.88 -19.73 -7.48
N GLU A 232 9.35 -20.49 -8.45
CA GLU A 232 10.18 -21.34 -9.33
C GLU A 232 10.78 -20.56 -10.51
N GLU A 233 10.28 -19.34 -10.77
CA GLU A 233 10.57 -18.45 -11.90
C GLU A 233 10.79 -17.02 -11.36
N GLY A 234 11.57 -16.20 -12.07
CA GLY A 234 11.65 -14.76 -11.80
C GLY A 234 10.42 -14.00 -12.31
N CYS A 235 10.23 -12.75 -11.91
CA CYS A 235 9.03 -11.97 -12.23
C CYS A 235 8.78 -11.87 -13.75
N ILE A 236 9.80 -11.51 -14.55
CA ILE A 236 9.64 -11.36 -16.00
C ILE A 236 9.28 -12.70 -16.67
N GLU A 237 9.90 -13.80 -16.26
CA GLU A 237 9.58 -15.15 -16.78
C GLU A 237 8.14 -15.53 -16.43
N SER A 238 7.72 -15.30 -15.18
CA SER A 238 6.36 -15.58 -14.72
C SER A 238 5.33 -14.74 -15.47
N MET A 239 5.57 -13.43 -15.64
CA MET A 239 4.68 -12.57 -16.43
C MET A 239 4.60 -13.04 -17.89
N GLN A 240 5.72 -13.41 -18.53
CA GLN A 240 5.72 -13.93 -19.90
C GLN A 240 4.96 -15.25 -20.04
N GLY A 241 4.92 -16.08 -18.99
CA GLY A 241 4.24 -17.37 -18.97
C GLY A 241 2.76 -17.31 -18.60
N HIS A 242 2.32 -16.28 -17.87
CA HIS A 242 1.00 -16.23 -17.24
C HIS A 242 0.14 -15.01 -17.59
N VAL A 243 0.73 -13.90 -18.07
CA VAL A 243 0.01 -12.62 -18.24
C VAL A 243 0.30 -11.94 -19.57
N GLY A 244 1.56 -11.93 -19.99
CA GLY A 244 2.12 -11.14 -21.09
C GLY A 244 2.79 -9.85 -20.59
N THR A 245 3.89 -9.46 -21.25
CA THR A 245 4.73 -8.32 -20.84
C THR A 245 4.68 -7.15 -21.82
N VAL A 246 4.91 -5.95 -21.28
CA VAL A 246 5.04 -4.70 -22.03
C VAL A 246 6.23 -3.91 -21.48
N ALA A 247 7.26 -3.73 -22.30
CA ALA A 247 8.37 -2.86 -21.95
C ALA A 247 7.96 -1.38 -22.06
N ALA A 248 8.28 -0.61 -21.04
CA ALA A 248 8.03 0.83 -20.97
C ALA A 248 9.24 1.55 -20.35
N SER A 249 9.31 2.86 -20.54
CA SER A 249 10.34 3.71 -19.95
C SER A 249 9.69 5.01 -19.48
N LEU A 250 9.87 5.33 -18.20
CA LEU A 250 9.51 6.64 -17.66
C LEU A 250 10.62 7.62 -18.02
N HIS A 251 10.31 8.58 -18.87
CA HIS A 251 11.23 9.62 -19.29
C HIS A 251 11.02 10.88 -18.46
N TYR A 252 12.02 11.24 -17.66
CA TYR A 252 12.05 12.44 -16.82
C TYR A 252 12.87 13.55 -17.50
N GLU A 253 12.36 14.78 -17.47
CA GLU A 253 13.01 15.98 -18.00
C GLU A 253 12.88 17.14 -17.00
N ARG A 254 14.01 17.72 -16.58
CA ARG A 254 14.03 18.96 -15.78
C ARG A 254 13.63 20.13 -16.66
N LEU A 255 12.50 20.77 -16.37
CA LEU A 255 12.01 21.93 -17.11
C LEU A 255 12.55 23.23 -16.53
N GLU A 256 12.56 24.28 -17.36
CA GLU A 256 12.65 25.67 -16.88
C GLU A 256 11.41 25.97 -16.03
N TRP A 257 11.56 26.76 -14.96
CA TRP A 257 10.44 27.13 -14.11
C TRP A 257 9.39 27.94 -14.90
N ASP A 258 8.13 27.51 -14.81
CA ASP A 258 6.97 28.21 -15.35
C ASP A 258 5.82 28.15 -14.36
N SER A 259 5.47 29.29 -13.77
CA SER A 259 4.43 29.36 -12.74
C SER A 259 3.06 28.85 -13.22
N ALA A 260 2.73 29.03 -14.50
CA ALA A 260 1.46 28.54 -15.03
C ALA A 260 1.44 26.99 -15.10
N THR A 261 2.58 26.38 -15.43
CA THR A 261 2.75 24.93 -15.36
C THR A 261 2.70 24.46 -13.91
N ALA A 262 3.45 25.09 -12.99
CA ALA A 262 3.39 24.74 -11.58
C ALA A 262 1.95 24.78 -11.04
N ASP A 263 1.21 25.87 -11.29
CA ASP A 263 -0.18 26.03 -10.89
C ASP A 263 -1.13 24.96 -11.47
N ALA A 264 -0.84 24.48 -12.68
CA ALA A 264 -1.67 23.47 -13.35
C ALA A 264 -1.44 22.04 -12.83
N TRP A 265 -0.31 21.78 -12.18
CA TRP A 265 0.08 20.47 -11.66
C TRP A 265 0.18 20.41 -10.14
N ARG A 266 0.02 21.55 -9.46
CA ARG A 266 0.07 21.61 -8.00
C ARG A 266 -1.10 20.87 -7.38
N SER A 267 -0.81 19.98 -6.42
CA SER A 267 -1.81 19.29 -5.60
C SER A 267 -1.31 19.09 -4.17
N GLY A 268 -2.20 18.63 -3.28
CA GLY A 268 -1.95 18.58 -1.84
C GLY A 268 -2.17 19.94 -1.17
N GLU A 269 -2.65 19.90 0.07
CA GLU A 269 -2.79 21.09 0.91
C GLU A 269 -1.50 21.34 1.71
N VAL A 270 -1.30 22.60 2.11
CA VAL A 270 -0.27 22.97 3.08
C VAL A 270 -0.96 23.80 4.16
N THR A 271 -1.23 23.17 5.30
CA THR A 271 -2.02 23.76 6.41
C THR A 271 -1.16 24.66 7.28
N THR A 272 0.09 24.24 7.54
CA THR A 272 1.03 24.88 8.47
C THR A 272 2.43 25.01 7.84
N PRO A 273 2.70 26.03 7.01
CA PRO A 273 3.97 26.13 6.26
C PRO A 273 5.27 26.10 7.08
N ASP A 274 5.20 26.48 8.36
CA ASP A 274 6.34 26.61 9.26
C ASP A 274 6.45 25.48 10.31
N SER A 275 5.59 24.44 10.24
CA SER A 275 5.62 23.27 11.14
C SER A 275 5.14 21.98 10.45
N PRO A 276 5.41 20.79 11.01
CA PRO A 276 4.71 19.57 10.65
C PRO A 276 3.24 19.61 11.11
N ASP A 277 2.38 18.88 10.41
CA ASP A 277 0.95 18.70 10.74
C ASP A 277 0.51 17.38 10.09
N LEU A 278 0.26 16.37 10.90
CA LEU A 278 -0.17 15.06 10.44
C LEU A 278 -1.67 15.07 10.18
N LYS A 279 -2.05 14.35 9.13
CA LYS A 279 -3.45 14.20 8.76
C LYS A 279 -3.76 12.79 8.37
N VAL A 280 -4.70 12.19 9.10
CA VAL A 280 -5.24 10.88 8.75
C VAL A 280 -6.00 10.97 7.43
N LEU A 281 -5.59 10.16 6.46
CA LEU A 281 -6.31 10.04 5.19
C LEU A 281 -7.56 9.17 5.33
N THR A 282 -8.68 9.70 4.84
CA THR A 282 -9.99 9.02 4.85
C THR A 282 -10.48 8.64 3.45
N THR A 283 -9.72 8.97 2.40
CA THR A 283 -10.07 8.75 1.00
C THR A 283 -8.88 8.19 0.25
N GLY A 284 -9.11 7.51 -0.89
CA GLY A 284 -8.02 6.86 -1.63
C GLY A 284 -7.38 5.76 -0.77
N GLU A 285 -6.06 5.76 -0.71
CA GLU A 285 -5.22 4.88 0.12
C GLU A 285 -5.21 5.34 1.59
N GLY A 286 -6.40 5.37 2.18
CA GLY A 286 -6.64 5.66 3.60
C GLY A 286 -7.81 4.82 4.09
N LEU A 287 -8.48 5.23 5.18
CA LEU A 287 -9.50 4.38 5.83
C LEU A 287 -10.64 3.87 4.93
N ASN A 288 -10.92 4.54 3.80
CA ASN A 288 -11.94 4.09 2.85
C ASN A 288 -11.52 2.82 2.08
N ASP A 289 -10.23 2.51 1.96
CA ASP A 289 -9.82 1.15 1.61
C ASP A 289 -9.92 0.26 2.84
N ASN A 290 -11.10 -0.34 3.02
CA ASN A 290 -11.38 -1.26 4.11
C ASN A 290 -12.16 -2.47 3.60
N ARG A 291 -11.96 -3.60 4.28
CA ARG A 291 -12.58 -4.87 3.92
C ARG A 291 -12.66 -5.80 5.13
N VAL A 292 -13.64 -6.70 5.11
CA VAL A 292 -13.75 -7.74 6.15
C VAL A 292 -13.05 -9.00 5.66
N LYS A 293 -12.12 -9.52 6.47
CA LYS A 293 -11.37 -10.75 6.19
C LYS A 293 -11.47 -11.73 7.34
N TYR A 294 -11.34 -13.02 7.01
CA TYR A 294 -11.15 -14.07 8.00
C TYR A 294 -9.68 -14.45 8.02
N ARG A 295 -9.07 -14.46 9.20
CA ARG A 295 -7.69 -14.90 9.39
C ARG A 295 -7.62 -15.88 10.54
N TYR A 296 -6.92 -16.98 10.36
CA TYR A 296 -6.66 -17.92 11.44
C TYR A 296 -5.43 -17.46 12.22
N ILE A 297 -5.60 -17.20 13.51
CA ILE A 297 -4.53 -16.75 14.40
C ILE A 297 -4.08 -17.93 15.29
N PRO A 298 -2.95 -18.59 14.99
CA PRO A 298 -2.47 -19.71 15.79
C PRO A 298 -2.07 -19.27 17.20
N PRO A 299 -2.09 -20.18 18.19
CA PRO A 299 -1.53 -19.88 19.51
C PRO A 299 -0.08 -19.40 19.42
N GLY A 300 0.23 -18.26 20.05
CA GLY A 300 1.57 -17.67 20.05
C GLY A 300 1.90 -16.80 18.84
N HIS A 301 0.94 -16.54 17.95
CA HIS A 301 1.09 -15.56 16.87
C HIS A 301 1.30 -14.13 17.39
N CYS A 302 2.06 -13.31 16.67
CA CYS A 302 2.42 -11.94 17.04
C CYS A 302 1.19 -11.07 17.35
N ALA A 303 0.19 -11.09 16.46
CA ALA A 303 -1.12 -10.47 16.68
C ALA A 303 -1.79 -10.74 18.05
N LEU A 304 -1.55 -11.91 18.68
CA LEU A 304 -2.05 -12.20 20.03
C LEU A 304 -1.19 -11.58 21.12
N ILE A 305 0.12 -11.64 20.92
CA ILE A 305 1.11 -11.14 21.88
C ILE A 305 1.02 -9.61 21.95
N ASP A 306 0.85 -8.97 20.80
CA ASP A 306 0.73 -7.53 20.65
C ASP A 306 -0.70 -7.02 20.95
N GLY A 307 -1.63 -7.90 21.33
CA GLY A 307 -2.97 -7.51 21.77
C GLY A 307 -3.93 -7.04 20.66
N CYS A 308 -3.58 -7.28 19.40
CA CYS A 308 -4.35 -6.83 18.22
C CYS A 308 -5.58 -7.68 17.92
N VAL A 309 -5.73 -8.83 18.58
CA VAL A 309 -6.93 -9.68 18.51
C VAL A 309 -7.30 -10.19 19.91
N ALA A 310 -8.59 -10.46 20.12
CA ALA A 310 -9.09 -10.85 21.45
C ALA A 310 -8.80 -12.31 21.83
N GLY A 311 -8.32 -13.14 20.89
CA GLY A 311 -7.99 -14.54 21.15
C GLY A 311 -7.55 -15.32 19.92
N PRO A 312 -7.02 -16.56 20.08
CA PRO A 312 -6.58 -17.40 18.97
C PRO A 312 -7.75 -17.97 18.16
N GLY A 313 -7.44 -18.65 17.06
CA GLY A 313 -8.40 -19.32 16.18
C GLY A 313 -8.81 -18.43 15.00
N TRP A 314 -9.88 -18.81 14.30
CA TRP A 314 -10.44 -17.97 13.24
C TRP A 314 -10.99 -16.66 13.82
N ARG A 315 -10.50 -15.54 13.31
CA ARG A 315 -10.94 -14.19 13.62
C ARG A 315 -11.60 -13.57 12.40
N ARG A 316 -12.64 -12.77 12.65
CA ARG A 316 -13.24 -11.89 11.66
C ARG A 316 -12.70 -10.49 11.90
N LEU A 317 -11.96 -9.96 10.94
CA LEU A 317 -11.18 -8.73 11.07
C LEU A 317 -11.72 -7.70 10.07
N LEU A 318 -11.97 -6.48 10.54
CA LEU A 318 -12.14 -5.32 9.67
C LEU A 318 -10.75 -4.74 9.44
N VAL A 319 -10.17 -5.06 8.28
CA VAL A 319 -8.86 -4.56 7.85
C VAL A 319 -9.03 -3.27 7.05
N PHE A 320 -8.02 -2.40 7.07
CA PHE A 320 -8.02 -1.12 6.37
C PHE A 320 -6.62 -0.54 6.23
N ASP A 321 -6.43 0.37 5.27
CA ASP A 321 -5.22 1.20 5.21
C ASP A 321 -5.28 2.29 6.28
N SER A 322 -4.19 2.45 7.04
CA SER A 322 -3.99 3.60 7.94
C SER A 322 -2.82 4.42 7.42
N HIS A 323 -3.08 5.69 7.11
CA HIS A 323 -2.15 6.54 6.38
C HIS A 323 -2.15 7.94 6.96
N ASP A 324 -1.00 8.37 7.49
CA ASP A 324 -0.80 9.70 8.03
C ASP A 324 0.03 10.55 7.08
N HIS A 325 -0.59 11.59 6.53
CA HIS A 325 0.03 12.52 5.61
C HIS A 325 0.53 13.76 6.36
N ASN A 326 1.82 14.10 6.23
CA ASN A 326 2.31 15.39 6.72
C ASN A 326 1.87 16.51 5.75
N VAL A 327 0.78 17.19 6.09
CA VAL A 327 0.24 18.37 5.37
C VAL A 327 0.87 19.68 5.84
N GLY A 328 1.84 19.61 6.75
CA GLY A 328 2.67 20.74 7.15
C GLY A 328 3.71 21.13 6.10
N GLY A 329 4.42 22.23 6.36
CA GLY A 329 5.53 22.69 5.52
C GLY A 329 6.92 22.37 6.06
N GLN A 330 7.01 21.69 7.21
CA GLN A 330 8.25 21.22 7.82
C GLN A 330 8.18 19.71 8.10
N PRO A 331 9.32 19.01 8.09
CA PRO A 331 9.34 17.58 8.36
C PRO A 331 8.92 17.29 9.81
N LEU A 332 8.16 16.22 10.00
CA LEU A 332 7.97 15.62 11.32
C LEU A 332 9.23 14.82 11.63
N HIS A 333 9.99 15.26 12.63
CA HIS A 333 11.25 14.63 13.00
C HIS A 333 11.10 13.76 14.25
N ILE A 334 11.52 12.50 14.16
CA ILE A 334 11.58 11.56 15.30
C ILE A 334 13.04 11.25 15.63
N GLY A 335 13.84 10.88 14.63
CA GLY A 335 15.29 10.70 14.75
C GLY A 335 15.77 9.25 14.66
N GLU A 336 17.04 9.03 15.04
CA GLU A 336 17.71 7.72 14.96
C GLU A 336 17.09 6.71 15.93
N VAL A 337 16.74 5.54 15.42
CA VAL A 337 16.24 4.38 16.18
C VAL A 337 17.21 3.22 15.96
N ASP A 338 17.63 2.53 17.03
CA ASP A 338 18.34 1.24 16.91
C ASP A 338 17.35 0.13 16.52
N TYR A 339 16.74 0.28 15.34
CA TYR A 339 15.56 -0.47 14.90
C TYR A 339 15.81 -1.98 14.90
N PHE A 340 16.95 -2.42 14.36
CA PHE A 340 17.36 -3.82 14.27
C PHE A 340 18.11 -4.36 15.51
N ASN A 341 18.16 -3.60 16.61
CA ASN A 341 18.80 -4.00 17.87
C ASN A 341 20.29 -4.41 17.66
N GLU A 342 21.03 -3.60 16.93
CA GLU A 342 22.46 -3.79 16.67
C GLU A 342 23.34 -3.40 17.88
N GLY A 343 22.71 -2.92 18.96
CA GLY A 343 23.36 -2.52 20.19
C GLY A 343 24.00 -1.13 20.10
N LEU A 344 23.47 -0.29 19.20
CA LEU A 344 23.83 1.11 19.06
C LEU A 344 23.27 1.93 20.24
N GLY A 345 22.12 1.52 20.78
CA GLY A 345 21.34 2.35 21.69
C GLY A 345 20.82 3.61 20.98
N GLY A 346 19.92 4.35 21.63
CA GLY A 346 19.39 5.59 21.08
C GLY A 346 18.73 6.42 22.17
N GLU A 347 18.72 7.75 22.00
CA GLU A 347 18.05 8.66 22.93
C GLU A 347 16.56 8.28 23.08
N LEU A 348 15.91 7.88 21.97
CA LEU A 348 14.53 7.38 21.95
C LEU A 348 14.33 6.10 22.80
N ILE A 349 15.33 5.21 22.86
CA ILE A 349 15.30 4.00 23.72
C ILE A 349 15.47 4.40 25.19
N ASP A 350 16.35 5.35 25.49
CA ASP A 350 16.58 5.85 26.86
C ASP A 350 15.34 6.56 27.45
N HIS A 351 14.45 7.07 26.59
CA HIS A 351 13.17 7.69 26.97
C HIS A 351 11.98 6.73 26.96
N ASN A 352 12.21 5.43 26.70
CA ASN A 352 11.22 4.35 26.74
C ASN A 352 10.00 4.57 25.82
N VAL A 353 10.16 5.26 24.68
CA VAL A 353 9.09 5.47 23.69
C VAL A 353 9.02 4.36 22.63
N TYR A 354 10.07 3.54 22.56
CA TYR A 354 10.13 2.34 21.73
C TYR A 354 10.14 1.08 22.60
N GLU A 355 9.35 0.08 22.21
CA GLU A 355 9.33 -1.23 22.85
C GLU A 355 9.83 -2.30 21.88
N TYR A 356 10.75 -3.14 22.33
CA TYR A 356 11.25 -4.23 21.51
C TYR A 356 10.18 -5.32 21.36
N SER A 357 9.81 -5.64 20.12
CA SER A 357 8.93 -6.76 19.82
C SER A 357 9.76 -8.02 19.63
N ASP A 358 9.71 -8.95 20.60
CA ASP A 358 10.29 -10.29 20.45
C ASP A 358 9.72 -11.04 19.23
N CYS A 359 8.49 -10.69 18.84
CA CYS A 359 7.78 -11.27 17.72
C CYS A 359 8.33 -10.82 16.36
N HIS A 360 8.67 -9.54 16.23
CA HIS A 360 9.14 -8.96 14.97
C HIS A 360 10.64 -8.68 14.94
N ALA A 361 11.34 -8.95 16.05
CA ALA A 361 12.78 -8.77 16.22
C ALA A 361 13.29 -7.34 15.95
N HIS A 362 12.43 -6.34 16.14
CA HIS A 362 12.75 -4.92 16.02
C HIS A 362 11.97 -4.08 17.04
N TYR A 363 12.32 -2.81 17.18
CA TYR A 363 11.64 -1.86 18.05
C TYR A 363 10.38 -1.28 17.40
N HIS A 364 9.30 -1.19 18.18
CA HIS A 364 8.03 -0.57 17.80
C HIS A 364 7.84 0.75 18.54
N PHE A 365 7.36 1.77 17.84
CA PHE A 365 6.95 3.03 18.46
C PHE A 365 5.60 2.85 19.17
N ALA A 366 5.58 3.03 20.49
CA ALA A 366 4.44 2.63 21.30
C ALA A 366 3.25 3.60 21.30
N TYR A 367 3.43 4.79 20.73
CA TYR A 367 2.52 5.92 20.85
C TYR A 367 2.06 6.44 19.48
N TYR A 368 1.96 5.57 18.48
CA TYR A 368 1.57 5.95 17.11
C TYR A 368 0.08 6.33 17.03
N GLY A 369 -0.81 5.45 17.47
CA GLY A 369 -2.23 5.78 17.43
C GLY A 369 -3.17 4.67 17.88
N SER A 370 -4.44 4.82 17.57
CA SER A 370 -5.47 3.85 17.96
C SER A 370 -6.56 3.68 16.92
N PHE A 371 -7.11 2.47 16.85
CA PHE A 371 -8.20 2.10 15.96
C PHE A 371 -9.45 1.70 16.71
N TYR A 372 -10.61 2.12 16.23
CA TYR A 372 -11.89 1.64 16.76
C TYR A 372 -13.02 1.69 15.73
N TYR A 373 -14.01 0.82 15.92
CA TYR A 373 -15.24 0.75 15.13
C TYR A 373 -16.44 0.96 16.06
N GLY A 374 -17.09 2.13 15.97
CA GLY A 374 -18.18 2.52 16.86
C GLY A 374 -17.83 3.55 17.93
N GLU A 375 -18.62 3.58 19.01
CA GLU A 375 -18.58 4.68 20.00
C GLU A 375 -17.62 4.47 21.19
N ALA A 376 -16.94 3.31 21.31
CA ALA A 376 -16.15 3.01 22.50
C ALA A 376 -14.64 3.09 22.25
N GLU A 377 -14.04 4.25 22.55
CA GLU A 377 -12.60 4.43 22.76
C GLU A 377 -12.04 3.42 23.78
N GLU A 378 -12.85 2.98 24.75
CA GLU A 378 -12.54 1.92 25.71
C GLU A 378 -12.33 0.53 25.08
N GLN A 379 -12.70 0.36 23.80
CA GLN A 379 -12.45 -0.83 22.98
C GLN A 379 -11.41 -0.57 21.88
N SER A 380 -10.70 0.55 21.95
CA SER A 380 -9.65 0.88 20.99
C SER A 380 -8.55 -0.18 21.02
N VAL A 381 -8.10 -0.55 19.82
CA VAL A 381 -6.87 -1.30 19.64
C VAL A 381 -5.77 -0.27 19.54
N GLN A 382 -4.82 -0.31 20.48
CA GLN A 382 -3.61 0.50 20.37
C GLN A 382 -2.81 0.02 19.18
N LYS A 383 -2.50 0.94 18.27
CA LYS A 383 -1.65 0.70 17.12
C LYS A 383 -0.24 1.13 17.49
N MET A 384 0.65 0.14 17.55
CA MET A 384 2.08 0.38 17.61
C MET A 384 2.58 0.70 16.20
N GLY A 385 3.49 1.67 16.08
CA GLY A 385 4.22 1.92 14.85
C GLY A 385 5.31 0.87 14.68
N PHE A 386 5.41 0.26 13.50
CA PHE A 386 6.58 -0.53 13.10
C PHE A 386 7.74 0.45 12.78
N CYS A 387 7.64 1.19 11.67
CA CYS A 387 8.49 2.33 11.34
C CYS A 387 7.62 3.53 10.96
N LEU A 388 7.98 4.74 11.37
CA LEU A 388 7.39 5.94 10.79
C LEU A 388 8.35 6.48 9.73
N GLU A 389 7.99 6.27 8.47
CA GLU A 389 8.81 6.67 7.32
C GLU A 389 7.98 7.35 6.23
N SER A 390 8.65 7.92 5.23
CA SER A 390 7.98 8.55 4.09
C SER A 390 7.76 7.53 2.97
N THR A 391 6.64 6.82 3.02
CA THR A 391 6.31 5.72 2.07
C THR A 391 5.73 6.23 0.76
N ASP A 392 4.99 7.34 0.78
CA ASP A 392 4.29 7.85 -0.42
C ASP A 392 4.29 9.37 -0.49
N ARG A 393 4.55 9.92 -1.68
CA ARG A 393 4.55 11.37 -1.92
C ARG A 393 3.17 11.85 -2.38
N LEU A 394 2.33 12.23 -1.43
CA LEU A 394 0.92 12.57 -1.61
C LEU A 394 0.65 14.01 -2.05
N SER A 395 1.60 14.91 -1.83
CA SER A 395 1.51 16.30 -2.26
C SER A 395 2.44 16.60 -3.43
N ASN A 396 2.04 17.54 -4.27
CA ASN A 396 2.81 17.99 -5.42
C ASN A 396 2.94 19.50 -5.42
N ASN A 397 3.80 20.02 -4.56
CA ASN A 397 4.04 21.44 -4.42
C ASN A 397 5.47 21.70 -3.92
N GLU A 398 5.86 22.97 -3.83
CA GLU A 398 7.22 23.41 -3.51
C GLU A 398 7.67 23.09 -2.08
N PHE A 399 6.75 22.69 -1.19
CA PHE A 399 7.09 22.21 0.16
C PHE A 399 7.42 20.72 0.16
N ALA A 400 6.96 19.95 -0.84
CA ALA A 400 7.12 18.51 -0.88
C ALA A 400 8.42 18.12 -1.63
N PRO A 401 9.49 17.70 -0.93
CA PRO A 401 10.71 17.28 -1.58
C PRO A 401 10.49 16.01 -2.42
N LEU A 402 11.37 15.77 -3.40
CA LEU A 402 11.35 14.52 -4.19
C LEU A 402 12.09 13.39 -3.51
N HIS A 403 12.96 13.71 -2.55
CA HIS A 403 13.72 12.74 -1.78
C HIS A 403 13.26 12.75 -0.32
N THR A 404 13.58 11.69 0.39
CA THR A 404 13.41 11.58 1.84
C THR A 404 14.64 10.94 2.46
N SER A 405 14.98 11.35 3.68
CA SER A 405 15.95 10.63 4.51
C SER A 405 15.28 9.74 5.55
N TYR A 406 13.94 9.75 5.60
CA TYR A 406 13.21 9.06 6.64
C TYR A 406 12.89 7.63 6.22
N GLU A 407 13.48 6.70 6.96
CA GLU A 407 13.35 5.26 6.83
C GLU A 407 13.39 4.62 8.22
N CYS A 408 13.17 3.31 8.34
CA CYS A 408 13.11 2.62 9.63
C CYS A 408 14.23 2.95 10.65
N GLU A 409 15.48 3.17 10.21
CA GLU A 409 16.62 3.51 11.08
C GLU A 409 16.67 5.00 11.47
N TYR A 410 16.04 5.87 10.69
CA TYR A 410 15.97 7.31 10.93
C TYR A 410 14.56 7.80 10.64
N GLN A 411 13.71 7.84 11.67
CA GLN A 411 12.26 7.95 11.48
C GLN A 411 11.78 9.41 11.42
N GLY A 412 10.69 9.60 10.68
CA GLY A 412 10.04 10.88 10.43
C GLY A 412 9.19 10.85 9.16
N VAL A 413 8.51 11.97 8.90
CA VAL A 413 7.67 12.12 7.69
C VAL A 413 7.95 13.47 7.06
N ASP A 414 8.45 13.47 5.83
CA ASP A 414 8.74 14.69 5.09
C ASP A 414 7.45 15.46 4.73
N PRO A 415 7.51 16.79 4.54
CA PRO A 415 6.35 17.56 4.13
C PRO A 415 5.77 17.01 2.82
N GLY A 416 4.46 16.84 2.76
CA GLY A 416 3.79 16.32 1.57
C GLY A 416 3.97 14.82 1.33
N TRP A 417 4.67 14.10 2.22
CA TRP A 417 4.76 12.65 2.24
C TRP A 417 3.84 12.07 3.31
N GLY A 418 3.48 10.80 3.16
CA GLY A 418 2.74 10.05 4.17
C GLY A 418 3.47 8.79 4.61
N ASP A 419 3.03 8.30 5.77
CA ASP A 419 3.40 7.01 6.34
C ASP A 419 2.20 6.06 6.23
N LEU A 420 2.30 5.09 5.32
CA LEU A 420 1.23 4.14 5.01
C LEU A 420 1.47 2.77 5.65
N TYR A 421 0.47 2.32 6.40
CA TYR A 421 0.33 0.94 6.83
C TYR A 421 -0.83 0.30 6.07
N GLY A 422 -0.51 -0.67 5.21
CA GLY A 422 -1.49 -1.38 4.39
C GLY A 422 -2.43 -2.29 5.19
N ALA A 423 -3.63 -2.53 4.66
CA ALA A 423 -4.68 -3.35 5.28
C ALA A 423 -4.29 -4.81 5.59
N SER A 424 -3.28 -5.35 4.92
CA SER A 424 -2.78 -6.71 5.14
C SER A 424 -1.87 -6.84 6.36
N LEU A 425 -1.20 -5.74 6.70
CA LEU A 425 -0.16 -5.71 7.71
C LEU A 425 -0.71 -6.15 9.06
N THR A 426 0.05 -7.02 9.73
CA THR A 426 -0.31 -7.52 11.05
C THR A 426 -0.61 -6.36 12.01
N CYS A 427 -1.75 -6.44 12.71
CA CYS A 427 -2.30 -5.40 13.58
C CYS A 427 -2.92 -4.17 12.89
N ASN A 428 -3.06 -4.16 11.56
CA ASN A 428 -3.78 -3.10 10.84
C ASN A 428 -5.28 -3.42 10.65
N TRP A 429 -5.97 -3.64 11.78
CA TRP A 429 -7.38 -4.00 11.77
C TRP A 429 -8.08 -3.72 13.10
N VAL A 430 -9.41 -3.82 13.07
CA VAL A 430 -10.26 -3.99 14.26
C VAL A 430 -10.79 -5.43 14.29
N ASP A 431 -10.60 -6.14 15.41
CA ASP A 431 -11.16 -7.47 15.62
C ASP A 431 -12.67 -7.39 15.89
N ILE A 432 -13.47 -7.76 14.89
CA ILE A 432 -14.94 -7.71 14.91
C ILE A 432 -15.56 -9.09 15.11
N THR A 433 -14.81 -10.06 15.64
CA THR A 433 -15.28 -11.45 15.80
C THR A 433 -16.52 -11.55 16.68
N GLU A 434 -16.60 -10.72 17.74
CA GLU A 434 -17.72 -10.70 18.69
C GLU A 434 -18.80 -9.67 18.33
N LEU A 435 -18.70 -9.01 17.16
CA LEU A 435 -19.69 -8.03 16.70
C LEU A 435 -21.01 -8.75 16.37
N ASP A 436 -22.06 -8.43 17.13
CA ASP A 436 -23.40 -8.99 16.87
C ASP A 436 -24.01 -8.40 15.60
N THR A 437 -24.03 -9.22 14.56
CA THR A 437 -24.62 -8.89 13.26
C THR A 437 -25.87 -9.74 12.97
N SER A 438 -26.43 -10.42 14.00
CA SER A 438 -27.58 -11.31 13.85
C SER A 438 -28.88 -10.61 13.43
N ALA A 439 -28.96 -9.29 13.64
CA ALA A 439 -30.08 -8.45 13.21
C ALA A 439 -29.95 -7.94 11.75
N GLY A 440 -28.81 -8.18 11.10
CA GLY A 440 -28.46 -7.68 9.77
C GLY A 440 -27.11 -6.95 9.77
N PRO A 441 -26.72 -6.38 8.61
CA PRO A 441 -25.49 -5.59 8.49
C PRO A 441 -25.45 -4.45 9.51
N VAL A 442 -24.26 -4.16 10.02
CA VAL A 442 -24.02 -3.13 11.04
C VAL A 442 -23.17 -2.03 10.43
N THR A 443 -23.64 -0.79 10.49
CA THR A 443 -22.91 0.39 10.02
C THR A 443 -22.48 1.24 11.20
N GLN A 444 -21.18 1.51 11.32
CA GLN A 444 -20.60 2.38 12.34
C GLN A 444 -19.42 3.16 11.74
N ASP A 445 -18.84 4.09 12.49
CA ASP A 445 -17.64 4.79 12.07
C ASP A 445 -16.41 3.94 12.40
N LEU A 446 -15.61 3.65 11.38
CA LEU A 446 -14.21 3.24 11.54
C LEU A 446 -13.38 4.49 11.75
N THR A 447 -12.64 4.53 12.85
CA THR A 447 -11.81 5.67 13.24
C THR A 447 -10.36 5.23 13.41
N PHE A 448 -9.46 6.03 12.85
CA PHE A 448 -8.05 6.07 13.23
C PHE A 448 -7.79 7.43 13.87
N GLN A 449 -7.26 7.37 15.09
CA GLN A 449 -6.71 8.52 15.79
C GLN A 449 -5.19 8.36 15.86
N SER A 450 -4.48 9.14 15.06
CA SER A 450 -3.02 9.29 15.12
C SER A 450 -2.63 10.17 16.31
N ASN A 451 -1.37 10.05 16.73
CA ASN A 451 -0.72 10.87 17.75
C ASN A 451 -1.59 11.26 18.98
N PRO A 452 -2.40 10.36 19.57
CA PRO A 452 -3.42 10.73 20.56
C PRO A 452 -2.84 11.39 21.81
N ASP A 453 -1.58 11.08 22.11
CA ASP A 453 -0.86 11.48 23.33
C ASP A 453 0.25 12.51 23.05
N GLY A 454 0.36 13.03 21.83
CA GLY A 454 1.34 14.07 21.44
C GLY A 454 2.80 13.63 21.59
N PHE A 455 3.12 12.39 21.18
CA PHE A 455 4.51 11.90 21.13
C PHE A 455 5.19 12.21 19.80
N LEU A 456 4.41 12.51 18.77
CA LEU A 456 4.87 13.07 17.50
C LEU A 456 4.73 14.60 17.61
N CYS A 457 5.82 15.34 17.47
CA CYS A 457 5.81 16.79 17.67
C CYS A 457 5.26 17.51 16.44
N GLU A 458 3.99 17.93 16.49
CA GLU A 458 3.29 18.64 15.40
C GLU A 458 3.40 20.16 15.56
N GLY A 459 4.64 20.61 15.65
CA GLY A 459 4.97 21.99 15.97
C GLY A 459 6.47 22.25 15.95
N THR A 460 6.92 23.09 16.86
CA THR A 460 8.36 23.38 16.97
C THR A 460 9.00 22.49 18.03
N LEU A 461 9.82 21.55 17.57
CA LEU A 461 10.65 20.73 18.44
C LEU A 461 11.58 21.62 19.28
N GLN A 462 11.52 21.45 20.60
CA GLN A 462 12.34 22.25 21.51
C GLN A 462 13.74 21.64 21.61
N THR A 463 14.77 22.49 21.49
CA THR A 463 16.17 22.09 21.57
C THR A 463 16.93 22.91 22.60
N ASP A 464 18.03 22.34 23.08
CA ASP A 464 18.98 23.05 23.94
C ASP A 464 19.85 24.04 23.14
N GLY A 465 20.76 24.74 23.82
CA GLY A 465 21.65 25.70 23.16
C GLY A 465 22.66 25.12 22.16
N ALA A 466 22.76 23.78 22.07
CA ALA A 466 23.58 23.04 21.11
C ALA A 466 22.76 22.42 19.97
N GLY A 467 21.42 22.52 20.02
CA GLY A 467 20.51 21.94 19.02
C GLY A 467 20.09 20.50 19.32
N THR A 468 20.36 19.99 20.53
CA THR A 468 19.91 18.65 20.96
C THR A 468 18.46 18.70 21.44
N GLN A 469 17.66 17.70 21.08
CA GLN A 469 16.25 17.57 21.48
C GLN A 469 16.09 17.65 23.01
N LEU A 470 15.08 18.38 23.45
CA LEU A 470 14.64 18.39 24.84
C LEU A 470 13.49 17.42 25.03
N TRP A 471 13.38 16.89 26.24
CA TRP A 471 12.37 15.91 26.63
C TRP A 471 11.56 16.40 27.82
N GLU A 472 10.28 16.04 27.85
CA GLU A 472 9.41 16.28 28.98
C GLU A 472 8.84 14.98 29.55
N GLU A 473 8.73 14.95 30.88
CA GLU A 473 8.19 13.81 31.62
C GLU A 473 6.69 13.67 31.35
N THR A 474 6.23 12.43 31.19
CA THR A 474 4.81 12.11 31.03
C THR A 474 4.30 11.31 32.23
N ASP A 475 2.99 11.05 32.27
CA ASP A 475 2.38 10.13 33.25
C ASP A 475 2.45 8.65 32.79
N PHE A 476 3.00 8.37 31.61
CA PHE A 476 3.13 7.03 31.05
C PHE A 476 4.30 6.25 31.66
N VAL A 477 4.13 4.93 31.72
CA VAL A 477 5.15 3.97 32.13
C VAL A 477 5.23 2.86 31.10
N SER A 478 6.44 2.42 30.78
CA SER A 478 6.67 1.32 29.84
C SER A 478 6.17 -0.02 30.41
N SER A 479 6.17 -1.05 29.58
CA SER A 479 5.93 -2.44 30.00
C SER A 479 6.88 -2.93 31.11
N SER A 480 8.11 -2.39 31.21
CA SER A 480 9.07 -2.67 32.30
C SER A 480 8.81 -1.84 33.57
N GLY A 481 7.90 -0.87 33.53
CA GLY A 481 7.56 0.02 34.63
C GLY A 481 8.47 1.23 34.77
N ASP A 482 9.24 1.55 33.72
CA ASP A 482 10.12 2.71 33.67
C ASP A 482 9.34 3.96 33.19
N PRO A 483 9.69 5.18 33.66
CA PRO A 483 9.03 6.40 33.21
C PRO A 483 9.25 6.62 31.71
N VAL A 484 8.20 7.07 31.03
CA VAL A 484 8.27 7.45 29.61
C VAL A 484 8.30 8.97 29.51
N SER A 485 9.19 9.49 28.67
CA SER A 485 9.23 10.91 28.32
C SER A 485 8.90 11.10 26.86
N ARG A 486 8.36 12.26 26.48
CA ARG A 486 8.08 12.60 25.09
C ARG A 486 8.93 13.80 24.63
N PRO A 487 9.12 14.00 23.33
CA PRO A 487 9.80 15.20 22.83
C PRO A 487 9.12 16.46 23.35
N ALA A 488 9.90 17.40 23.88
CA ALA A 488 9.35 18.69 24.27
C ALA A 488 8.97 19.45 22.99
N CYS A 489 7.68 19.73 22.83
CA CYS A 489 7.12 20.33 21.62
C CYS A 489 6.33 21.61 21.96
N GLU A 490 6.54 22.66 21.18
CA GLU A 490 5.59 23.77 21.10
C GLU A 490 4.60 23.47 19.98
N GLU A 491 3.50 22.79 20.36
CA GLU A 491 2.47 22.31 19.42
C GLU A 491 1.84 23.42 18.60
N THR A 492 1.55 23.14 17.34
CA THR A 492 0.79 24.03 16.48
C THR A 492 -0.70 23.95 16.87
N PRO A 493 -1.35 25.06 17.26
CA PRO A 493 -2.75 25.00 17.67
C PRO A 493 -3.66 24.49 16.54
N GLY A 494 -4.39 23.41 16.78
CA GLY A 494 -5.35 22.83 15.84
C GLY A 494 -4.80 21.69 14.99
N ALA A 495 -3.51 21.35 15.08
CA ALA A 495 -2.95 20.16 14.42
C ALA A 495 -3.67 18.88 14.89
N GLU A 496 -4.04 18.82 16.18
CA GLU A 496 -4.74 17.68 16.78
C GLU A 496 -6.12 17.38 16.16
N GLU A 497 -6.70 18.33 15.41
CA GLU A 497 -7.96 18.12 14.69
C GLU A 497 -7.78 17.26 13.42
N ASN A 498 -6.57 17.25 12.84
CA ASN A 498 -6.22 16.48 11.64
C ASN A 498 -5.82 15.02 11.95
N ASP A 499 -5.43 14.75 13.19
CA ASP A 499 -5.08 13.43 13.71
C ASP A 499 -6.24 12.42 13.76
N ILE A 500 -7.48 12.84 13.45
CA ILE A 500 -8.66 11.99 13.57
C ILE A 500 -9.32 11.80 12.20
N GLY A 501 -9.13 10.62 11.62
CA GLY A 501 -9.83 10.19 10.42
C GLY A 501 -11.02 9.30 10.73
N LYS A 502 -12.17 9.56 10.08
CA LYS A 502 -13.39 8.76 10.25
C LYS A 502 -14.06 8.45 8.93
N VAL A 503 -14.43 7.19 8.74
CA VAL A 503 -15.24 6.74 7.59
C VAL A 503 -16.38 5.85 8.06
N SER A 504 -17.55 5.99 7.45
CA SER A 504 -18.71 5.15 7.78
C SER A 504 -18.59 3.83 7.03
N VAL A 505 -18.39 2.73 7.77
CA VAL A 505 -18.20 1.40 7.21
C VAL A 505 -19.40 0.53 7.54
N THR A 506 -19.80 -0.33 6.60
CA THR A 506 -20.84 -1.34 6.83
C THR A 506 -20.24 -2.72 6.87
N VAL A 507 -20.27 -3.36 8.04
CA VAL A 507 -19.90 -4.75 8.21
C VAL A 507 -21.11 -5.63 7.86
N PRO A 508 -20.97 -6.62 6.94
CA PRO A 508 -22.08 -7.49 6.55
C PRO A 508 -22.52 -8.41 7.69
N ASP A 509 -23.71 -8.99 7.58
CA ASP A 509 -24.23 -9.96 8.56
C ASP A 509 -23.46 -11.28 8.60
N ARG A 510 -22.82 -11.63 7.48
CA ARG A 510 -22.01 -12.84 7.31
C ARG A 510 -21.02 -12.66 6.18
N GLY A 511 -19.99 -13.50 6.21
CA GLY A 511 -18.88 -13.44 5.25
C GLY A 511 -18.08 -12.15 5.39
N GLY A 512 -17.25 -11.92 4.38
CA GLY A 512 -16.40 -10.75 4.22
C GLY A 512 -16.32 -10.39 2.74
N PHE A 513 -15.19 -9.82 2.33
CA PHE A 513 -15.05 -9.14 1.04
C PHE A 513 -15.18 -10.07 -0.18
N VAL A 514 -14.78 -11.34 -0.05
CA VAL A 514 -14.97 -12.35 -1.12
C VAL A 514 -16.43 -12.56 -1.44
N SER A 515 -17.28 -12.46 -0.41
CA SER A 515 -18.73 -12.58 -0.53
C SER A 515 -19.49 -11.27 -0.80
N GLN A 516 -18.77 -10.15 -0.96
CA GLN A 516 -19.34 -8.87 -1.36
C GLN A 516 -19.25 -8.69 -2.88
N ALA A 517 -20.04 -7.75 -3.42
CA ALA A 517 -19.82 -7.30 -4.79
C ALA A 517 -18.39 -6.75 -4.93
N CYS A 518 -17.78 -6.94 -6.10
CA CYS A 518 -16.46 -6.36 -6.37
C CYS A 518 -16.52 -4.83 -6.25
N ALA A 519 -15.53 -4.28 -5.55
CA ALA A 519 -15.39 -2.83 -5.39
C ALA A 519 -15.14 -2.14 -6.73
N THR A 520 -14.50 -2.85 -7.66
CA THR A 520 -14.21 -2.38 -9.01
C THR A 520 -14.82 -3.28 -10.08
N GLU A 521 -15.02 -2.75 -11.28
CA GLU A 521 -15.34 -3.55 -12.48
C GLU A 521 -14.09 -4.05 -13.23
N HIS A 522 -12.91 -3.96 -12.61
CA HIS A 522 -11.62 -4.35 -13.19
C HIS A 522 -11.12 -5.70 -12.67
N ASP A 523 -11.67 -6.19 -11.56
CA ASP A 523 -11.43 -7.53 -11.01
C ASP A 523 -12.26 -8.56 -11.78
N LEU A 524 -11.66 -9.08 -12.85
CA LEU A 524 -12.32 -9.91 -13.85
C LEU A 524 -11.82 -11.36 -13.78
N GLY A 525 -12.64 -12.28 -14.30
CA GLY A 525 -12.22 -13.67 -14.46
C GLY A 525 -12.33 -14.51 -13.18
N PRO A 526 -11.92 -15.78 -13.25
CA PRO A 526 -12.15 -16.76 -12.18
C PRO A 526 -11.19 -16.63 -10.99
N LEU A 527 -10.15 -15.79 -11.10
CA LEU A 527 -9.12 -15.64 -10.07
C LEU A 527 -9.44 -14.53 -9.06
N ARG A 528 -10.36 -13.60 -9.38
CA ARG A 528 -10.73 -12.48 -8.49
C ARG A 528 -11.19 -12.92 -7.10
N ASN A 529 -11.12 -12.01 -6.13
CA ASN A 529 -11.46 -12.25 -4.73
C ASN A 529 -12.75 -11.56 -4.30
N CYS A 530 -13.75 -11.48 -5.17
CA CYS A 530 -15.01 -10.80 -4.91
C CYS A 530 -16.16 -11.32 -5.78
N GLY A 531 -17.38 -11.03 -5.35
CA GLY A 531 -18.62 -11.35 -6.06
C GLY A 531 -19.07 -12.80 -5.90
N PHE A 532 -18.58 -13.52 -4.88
CA PHE A 532 -18.95 -14.91 -4.62
C PHE A 532 -20.15 -15.02 -3.69
N GLU A 533 -20.94 -16.07 -3.89
CA GLU A 533 -22.00 -16.45 -2.96
C GLU A 533 -21.67 -17.79 -2.31
N MET A 534 -21.74 -17.84 -0.98
CA MET A 534 -21.59 -19.08 -0.22
C MET A 534 -22.84 -19.96 -0.39
N GLN A 535 -22.65 -21.23 -0.71
CA GLN A 535 -23.73 -22.21 -0.69
C GLN A 535 -24.24 -22.46 0.72
N ALA A 536 -25.53 -22.74 0.86
CA ALA A 536 -26.19 -22.86 2.17
C ALA A 536 -25.73 -24.07 3.02
N THR A 537 -25.00 -25.02 2.44
CA THR A 537 -24.55 -26.23 3.14
C THR A 537 -23.04 -26.23 3.29
N MET A 538 -22.55 -26.71 4.43
CA MET A 538 -21.13 -26.97 4.71
C MET A 538 -20.93 -28.48 4.81
N PRO A 539 -20.61 -29.18 3.72
CA PRO A 539 -20.50 -30.63 3.74
C PRO A 539 -19.32 -31.10 4.61
N THR A 540 -19.45 -32.30 5.16
CA THR A 540 -18.41 -32.94 5.97
C THR A 540 -17.53 -33.86 5.13
N CYS A 541 -16.25 -33.94 5.48
CA CYS A 541 -15.29 -34.89 4.92
C CYS A 541 -14.34 -35.39 6.03
N THR A 542 -13.54 -36.43 5.74
CA THR A 542 -12.51 -36.89 6.68
C THR A 542 -11.30 -35.95 6.61
N PRO A 543 -10.86 -35.33 7.71
CA PRO A 543 -9.72 -34.40 7.70
C PRO A 543 -8.47 -34.99 7.03
N GLY A 544 -7.88 -34.23 6.09
CA GLY A 544 -6.68 -34.63 5.36
C GLY A 544 -6.88 -35.67 4.25
N GLU A 545 -8.08 -36.24 4.08
CA GLU A 545 -8.38 -37.09 2.92
C GLU A 545 -8.70 -36.26 1.69
N THR A 546 -8.39 -36.81 0.52
CA THR A 546 -8.79 -36.21 -0.76
C THR A 546 -10.30 -36.31 -0.93
N VAL A 547 -10.93 -35.17 -1.19
CA VAL A 547 -12.34 -35.07 -1.59
C VAL A 547 -12.39 -34.88 -3.10
N THR A 548 -13.32 -35.59 -3.76
CA THR A 548 -13.60 -35.40 -5.19
C THR A 548 -15.09 -35.16 -5.37
N LEU A 549 -15.44 -34.05 -5.99
CA LEU A 549 -16.81 -33.66 -6.30
C LEU A 549 -17.04 -33.64 -7.81
N THR A 550 -18.26 -33.93 -8.24
CA THR A 550 -18.76 -33.64 -9.58
C THR A 550 -19.75 -32.49 -9.47
N CYS A 551 -19.43 -31.37 -10.10
CA CYS A 551 -20.17 -30.12 -10.04
C CYS A 551 -20.79 -29.78 -11.39
N SER A 552 -22.06 -29.36 -11.41
CA SER A 552 -22.82 -29.07 -12.62
C SER A 552 -23.79 -27.90 -12.38
N GLY A 553 -24.35 -27.34 -13.44
CA GLY A 553 -25.37 -26.28 -13.35
C GLY A 553 -25.03 -24.99 -14.12
N ALA A 554 -23.82 -24.86 -14.63
CA ALA A 554 -23.42 -23.78 -15.52
C ALA A 554 -23.70 -24.10 -17.00
N SER A 555 -23.32 -23.18 -17.89
CA SER A 555 -23.38 -23.33 -19.34
C SER A 555 -22.14 -22.74 -19.99
N ASP A 556 -21.82 -23.14 -21.22
CA ASP A 556 -20.70 -22.58 -21.98
C ASP A 556 -20.87 -21.06 -22.23
N ASP A 557 -22.12 -20.61 -22.33
CA ASP A 557 -22.47 -19.20 -22.52
C ASP A 557 -22.38 -18.38 -21.21
N ALA A 558 -22.50 -19.02 -20.05
CA ALA A 558 -22.49 -18.38 -18.73
C ALA A 558 -21.76 -19.28 -17.71
N PRO A 559 -20.44 -19.46 -17.87
CA PRO A 559 -19.66 -20.31 -16.98
C PRO A 559 -19.59 -19.72 -15.57
N GLN A 560 -19.47 -20.59 -14.58
CA GLN A 560 -19.37 -20.21 -13.17
C GLN A 560 -18.02 -20.65 -12.61
N VAL A 561 -17.39 -19.83 -11.78
CA VAL A 561 -16.28 -20.25 -10.95
C VAL A 561 -16.81 -20.79 -9.63
N LEU A 562 -16.27 -21.93 -9.21
CA LEU A 562 -16.49 -22.52 -7.91
C LEU A 562 -15.21 -22.44 -7.08
N ARG A 563 -15.32 -21.92 -5.87
CA ARG A 563 -14.23 -21.84 -4.90
C ARG A 563 -14.56 -22.66 -3.66
N VAL A 564 -13.65 -23.52 -3.25
CA VAL A 564 -13.77 -24.33 -2.03
C VAL A 564 -12.91 -23.70 -0.95
N CYS A 565 -13.52 -23.37 0.18
CA CYS A 565 -12.83 -22.81 1.33
C CYS A 565 -12.99 -23.70 2.57
N GLU A 566 -12.19 -23.43 3.58
CA GLU A 566 -12.39 -24.00 4.91
C GLU A 566 -13.68 -23.47 5.58
N THR A 567 -13.96 -23.98 6.77
CA THR A 567 -15.01 -23.49 7.65
C THR A 567 -14.44 -23.24 9.02
N SER A 568 -14.98 -22.28 9.76
CA SER A 568 -14.77 -22.20 11.19
C SER A 568 -15.94 -22.88 11.91
N ARG A 569 -15.62 -23.89 12.71
CA ARG A 569 -16.58 -24.54 13.60
C ARG A 569 -16.99 -23.60 14.73
N VAL A 570 -16.06 -22.78 15.22
CA VAL A 570 -16.32 -21.83 16.31
C VAL A 570 -17.27 -20.73 15.86
N LEU A 571 -17.04 -20.16 14.68
CA LEU A 571 -17.88 -19.12 14.10
C LEU A 571 -19.13 -19.69 13.40
N GLY A 572 -19.15 -20.98 13.11
CA GLY A 572 -20.29 -21.67 12.50
C GLY A 572 -20.57 -21.28 11.05
N THR A 573 -19.53 -20.88 10.30
CA THR A 573 -19.63 -20.40 8.92
C THR A 573 -18.45 -20.88 8.06
N GLY A 574 -18.63 -20.85 6.74
CA GLY A 574 -17.51 -20.87 5.80
C GLY A 574 -16.64 -19.64 6.00
N VAL A 575 -15.33 -19.82 5.96
CA VAL A 575 -14.40 -18.69 5.87
C VAL A 575 -14.31 -18.31 4.40
N ASP A 576 -14.53 -17.05 4.08
CA ASP A 576 -14.55 -16.56 2.71
C ASP A 576 -13.11 -16.34 2.24
N CYS A 577 -12.53 -17.43 1.75
CA CYS A 577 -11.12 -17.47 1.36
C CYS A 577 -10.87 -16.75 0.02
N THR A 578 -9.71 -16.11 -0.06
CA THR A 578 -9.16 -15.59 -1.31
C THR A 578 -8.78 -16.75 -2.24
N PHE A 579 -8.34 -16.44 -3.45
CA PHE A 579 -7.88 -17.44 -4.41
C PHE A 579 -6.67 -18.19 -3.86
N GLU A 580 -5.75 -17.45 -3.27
CA GLU A 580 -4.51 -17.88 -2.64
C GLU A 580 -4.77 -18.83 -1.47
N ASP A 581 -5.81 -18.53 -0.66
CA ASP A 581 -6.21 -19.34 0.50
C ASP A 581 -7.21 -20.46 0.17
N SER A 582 -7.59 -20.61 -1.11
CA SER A 582 -8.60 -21.59 -1.50
C SER A 582 -8.07 -23.01 -1.55
N LEU A 583 -8.91 -23.96 -1.12
CA LEU A 583 -8.61 -25.39 -1.24
C LEU A 583 -8.71 -25.88 -2.69
N SER A 584 -9.53 -25.19 -3.49
CA SER A 584 -9.71 -25.40 -4.92
C SER A 584 -10.48 -24.24 -5.54
N ASN A 585 -10.13 -23.89 -6.78
CA ASN A 585 -10.85 -22.90 -7.58
C ASN A 585 -11.00 -23.45 -9.02
N VAL A 586 -12.22 -23.76 -9.43
CA VAL A 586 -12.50 -24.50 -10.69
C VAL A 586 -13.64 -23.82 -11.45
N VAL A 587 -13.47 -23.69 -12.77
CA VAL A 587 -14.54 -23.23 -13.65
C VAL A 587 -15.46 -24.39 -14.03
N VAL A 588 -16.77 -24.17 -13.91
CA VAL A 588 -17.85 -25.05 -14.33
C VAL A 588 -18.49 -24.45 -15.58
N GLU A 589 -18.51 -25.21 -16.66
CA GLU A 589 -19.08 -24.83 -17.97
C GLU A 589 -20.38 -25.62 -18.24
N GLY A 590 -20.74 -25.85 -19.51
CA GLY A 590 -21.91 -26.67 -19.87
C GLY A 590 -21.76 -28.17 -19.58
N THR A 591 -20.54 -28.63 -19.30
CA THR A 591 -20.27 -30.00 -18.84
C THR A 591 -19.88 -30.04 -17.37
N ASP A 592 -20.17 -31.15 -16.71
CA ASP A 592 -19.78 -31.38 -15.32
C ASP A 592 -18.27 -31.20 -15.12
N ALA A 593 -17.91 -30.43 -14.10
CA ALA A 593 -16.53 -30.24 -13.66
C ALA A 593 -16.20 -31.18 -12.51
N VAL A 594 -14.98 -31.71 -12.50
CA VAL A 594 -14.44 -32.48 -11.37
C VAL A 594 -13.63 -31.53 -10.49
N VAL A 595 -13.98 -31.46 -9.22
CA VAL A 595 -13.30 -30.63 -8.22
C VAL A 595 -12.62 -31.55 -7.23
N THR A 596 -11.30 -31.41 -7.08
CA THR A 596 -10.51 -32.23 -6.16
C THR A 596 -9.72 -31.34 -5.22
N PHE A 597 -9.79 -31.63 -3.93
CA PHE A 597 -9.07 -30.89 -2.89
C PHE A 597 -8.77 -31.78 -1.68
N THR A 598 -7.90 -31.30 -0.80
CA THR A 598 -7.65 -31.96 0.49
C THR A 598 -8.65 -31.44 1.50
N CYS A 599 -9.40 -32.33 2.14
CA CYS A 599 -10.30 -31.97 3.23
C CYS A 599 -9.54 -31.21 4.33
N PRO A 600 -10.09 -30.09 4.86
CA PRO A 600 -9.43 -29.29 5.88
C PRO A 600 -8.95 -30.14 7.05
N LYS A 601 -7.68 -29.97 7.41
CA LYS A 601 -7.03 -30.68 8.51
C LYS A 601 -7.38 -30.00 9.84
N GLU A 602 -7.11 -30.71 10.93
CA GLU A 602 -7.15 -30.10 12.26
C GLU A 602 -6.11 -28.97 12.34
N ARG A 603 -6.58 -27.77 12.70
CA ARG A 603 -5.71 -26.64 13.06
C ARG A 603 -5.43 -26.66 14.57
N ASP A 604 -6.48 -26.89 15.35
CA ASP A 604 -6.42 -27.04 16.80
C ASP A 604 -7.65 -27.82 17.33
N ALA A 605 -7.74 -27.97 18.66
CA ALA A 605 -8.80 -28.74 19.31
C ALA A 605 -10.23 -28.15 19.13
N MET A 606 -10.35 -26.85 18.88
CA MET A 606 -11.60 -26.14 18.60
C MET A 606 -11.95 -26.16 17.11
N GLU A 607 -10.92 -26.16 16.25
CA GLU A 607 -11.02 -26.24 14.79
C GLU A 607 -10.46 -27.57 14.25
N PRO A 608 -11.23 -28.68 14.38
CA PRO A 608 -10.77 -30.03 14.02
C PRO A 608 -10.72 -30.30 12.50
N GLY A 609 -11.04 -29.32 11.67
CA GLY A 609 -11.25 -29.50 10.23
C GLY A 609 -12.43 -30.42 9.92
N GLY A 610 -12.42 -31.06 8.75
CA GLY A 610 -13.44 -32.04 8.37
C GLY A 610 -14.74 -31.44 7.82
N GLN A 611 -14.78 -30.13 7.57
CA GLN A 611 -15.87 -29.41 6.90
C GLN A 611 -15.29 -28.43 5.90
N TYR A 612 -16.03 -28.17 4.82
CA TYR A 612 -15.67 -27.18 3.81
C TYR A 612 -16.90 -26.38 3.39
N ALA A 613 -16.67 -25.20 2.84
CA ALA A 613 -17.67 -24.34 2.24
C ALA A 613 -17.42 -24.23 0.74
N ILE A 614 -18.51 -24.17 -0.02
CA ILE A 614 -18.47 -23.93 -1.46
C ILE A 614 -18.99 -22.53 -1.71
N TYR A 615 -18.25 -21.78 -2.49
CA TYR A 615 -18.59 -20.46 -2.99
C TYR A 615 -18.70 -20.53 -4.51
N SER A 616 -19.60 -19.76 -5.10
CA SER A 616 -19.73 -19.69 -6.55
C SER A 616 -20.02 -18.29 -7.05
N ALA A 617 -19.53 -17.97 -8.25
CA ALA A 617 -19.80 -16.72 -8.93
C ALA A 617 -19.76 -16.92 -10.45
N ALA A 618 -20.32 -16.00 -11.23
CA ALA A 618 -20.11 -15.99 -12.68
C ALA A 618 -18.63 -15.77 -13.00
N VAL A 619 -18.05 -16.46 -13.98
CA VAL A 619 -16.67 -16.13 -14.42
C VAL A 619 -16.63 -14.72 -14.99
N TRP A 620 -17.65 -14.36 -15.76
CA TRP A 620 -17.90 -13.00 -16.25
C TRP A 620 -19.13 -12.42 -15.55
N GLN A 621 -18.93 -11.43 -14.68
CA GLN A 621 -19.98 -10.92 -13.78
C GLN A 621 -21.31 -10.55 -14.47
N PRO A 622 -21.31 -9.93 -15.67
CA PRO A 622 -22.55 -9.62 -16.40
C PRO A 622 -23.44 -10.83 -16.74
N ASP A 623 -22.89 -12.05 -16.75
CA ASP A 623 -23.67 -13.26 -17.03
C ASP A 623 -24.60 -13.64 -15.85
N GLY A 624 -24.28 -13.15 -14.64
CA GLY A 624 -25.01 -13.45 -13.41
C GLY A 624 -24.72 -14.84 -12.84
N ALA A 625 -25.02 -15.01 -11.56
CA ALA A 625 -24.82 -16.28 -10.86
C ALA A 625 -25.81 -17.36 -11.33
N ALA A 626 -25.35 -18.61 -11.37
CA ALA A 626 -26.18 -19.79 -11.59
C ALA A 626 -26.07 -20.78 -10.42
N ASP A 627 -27.12 -21.58 -10.19
CA ASP A 627 -27.13 -22.59 -9.14
C ASP A 627 -26.19 -23.75 -9.48
N ILE A 628 -25.06 -23.84 -8.79
CA ILE A 628 -24.11 -24.95 -8.94
C ILE A 628 -24.41 -26.06 -7.93
N VAL A 629 -24.58 -27.28 -8.44
CA VAL A 629 -24.81 -28.49 -7.63
C VAL A 629 -23.57 -29.38 -7.69
N CYS A 630 -22.97 -29.63 -6.53
CA CYS A 630 -21.83 -30.52 -6.36
C CYS A 630 -22.20 -31.78 -5.60
N THR A 631 -21.76 -32.93 -6.11
CA THR A 631 -21.99 -34.24 -5.49
C THR A 631 -20.68 -34.98 -5.27
N PRO A 632 -20.44 -35.59 -4.09
CA PRO A 632 -19.25 -36.41 -3.87
C PRO A 632 -19.19 -37.60 -4.83
N GLN A 633 -18.03 -37.85 -5.43
CA GLN A 633 -17.75 -39.12 -6.10
C GLN A 633 -17.47 -40.18 -5.02
N ASN A 634 -18.23 -41.28 -5.07
CA ASN A 634 -18.05 -42.43 -4.16
C ASN A 634 -16.88 -43.33 -4.58
#